data_AF-A0A260ZY33-F1
#
_entry.id   AF-A0A260ZY33-F1
#
_cell.length_a   1.000
_cell.length_b   1.000
_cell.length_c   1.000
_cell.angle_alpha   90.00
_cell.angle_beta   90.00
_cell.angle_gamma   90.00
#
_symmetry.space_group_name_H-M   'P 1'
#
loop_
_entity.id
_entity.type
_entity.pdbx_description
1 polymer ?
#
loop_
_entity_poly.entity_id
_entity_poly.type
_entity_poly.pdbx_seq_one_letter_code
_entity_poly.pdbx_strand_id
1 'polypeptide(L)'
;MVLSKFPLLKLPKVALNDILKLFTPFEIVSLSLCSNYTKSICKTIRAVTQCKETLSCFDVSISYYESIIRLRFSHFPLDEWSFHLLKERRLEKLISHKLRLFFRGIKRTVFPKNAGNNASENLMLPSWNPTGNTISEDSDVVLDHSYCLKIYACENVLSATKKVYSYLSDIFHVKMKHFSFDYRHLSIEKSQLVMDSFFQQPIQRFKLSEENTIDAFKSDALIYILQSQKTTSFFDLYENPSPGFTCDFEQMETVPELMDFSYSHWITFKQILKLKNENLWFSRSNFLQTDFEILIKKWRDGWTPNWKSLLIEFNEDVNIDTCVSGYFIQLPPNSGHWNKTTVYRNFPIELNWFIMRYKTAKEPINFIGYHILRSDGRIATIAVDNNKIGWFQIQSDDKDEQMVLSFHPRVFDLV
;
A
#
# COMPACT_ATOMS: atom_id res chain seq x y z
N MET A 1 -42.90 -0.98 -37.26
CA MET A 1 -42.26 -1.83 -36.23
C MET A 1 -41.26 -0.97 -35.47
N VAL A 2 -41.59 -0.53 -34.25
CA VAL A 2 -40.70 0.34 -33.47
C VAL A 2 -39.63 -0.55 -32.83
N LEU A 3 -38.42 -0.53 -33.38
CA LEU A 3 -37.23 -1.09 -32.72
C LEU A 3 -37.13 -0.47 -31.33
N SER A 4 -37.48 -1.23 -30.29
CA SER A 4 -37.35 -0.74 -28.92
C SER A 4 -35.88 -0.54 -28.61
N LYS A 5 -35.53 0.67 -28.15
CA LYS A 5 -34.16 1.18 -28.12
C LYS A 5 -33.15 0.39 -27.26
N PHE A 6 -33.56 -0.60 -26.47
CA PHE A 6 -32.68 -1.49 -25.69
C PHE A 6 -33.30 -2.89 -25.48
N PRO A 7 -33.02 -3.89 -26.35
CA PRO A 7 -33.57 -5.26 -26.23
C PRO A 7 -33.15 -5.98 -24.94
N LEU A 8 -31.94 -5.70 -24.44
CA LEU A 8 -31.39 -6.30 -23.21
C LEU A 8 -32.31 -6.09 -22.00
N LEU A 9 -32.90 -4.90 -21.85
CA LEU A 9 -33.73 -4.56 -20.69
C LEU A 9 -35.12 -5.20 -20.72
N LYS A 10 -35.49 -5.89 -21.82
CA LYS A 10 -36.74 -6.65 -21.94
C LYS A 10 -36.60 -8.12 -21.56
N LEU A 11 -35.38 -8.59 -21.29
CA LEU A 11 -35.16 -9.96 -20.87
C LEU A 11 -35.85 -10.25 -19.54
N PRO A 12 -36.30 -11.50 -19.30
CA PRO A 12 -36.71 -11.94 -17.99
C PRO A 12 -35.62 -11.67 -16.94
N LYS A 13 -36.03 -11.29 -15.73
CA LYS A 13 -35.12 -10.84 -14.65
C LYS A 13 -33.97 -11.82 -14.38
N VAL A 14 -34.24 -13.13 -14.44
CA VAL A 14 -33.22 -14.16 -14.22
C VAL A 14 -32.16 -14.12 -15.32
N ALA A 15 -32.58 -14.18 -16.59
CA ALA A 15 -31.67 -14.12 -17.74
C ALA A 15 -30.89 -12.80 -17.79
N LEU A 16 -31.54 -11.68 -17.48
CA LEU A 16 -30.87 -10.39 -17.39
C LEU A 16 -29.78 -10.38 -16.31
N ASN A 17 -30.08 -10.90 -15.12
CA ASN A 17 -29.11 -10.97 -14.03
C ASN A 17 -27.90 -11.83 -14.39
N ASP A 18 -28.11 -12.98 -15.02
CA ASP A 18 -27.02 -13.87 -15.40
C ASP A 18 -26.12 -13.24 -16.47
N ILE A 19 -26.69 -12.52 -17.45
CA ILE A 19 -25.91 -11.76 -18.42
C ILE A 19 -25.09 -10.66 -17.72
N LEU A 20 -25.70 -9.92 -16.79
CA LEU A 20 -25.02 -8.80 -16.12
C LEU A 20 -23.92 -9.24 -15.15
N LYS A 21 -23.94 -10.49 -14.68
CA LYS A 21 -22.80 -11.07 -13.93
C LYS A 21 -21.56 -11.21 -14.80
N LEU A 22 -21.75 -11.49 -16.10
CA LEU A 22 -20.66 -11.68 -17.07
C LEU A 22 -20.06 -10.37 -17.57
N PHE A 23 -20.71 -9.24 -17.33
CA PHE A 23 -20.19 -7.94 -17.77
C PHE A 23 -18.89 -7.61 -17.04
N THR A 24 -17.94 -7.10 -17.82
CA THR A 24 -16.72 -6.49 -17.32
C THR A 24 -17.04 -5.22 -16.50
N PRO A 25 -16.10 -4.73 -15.68
CA PRO A 25 -16.29 -3.49 -14.92
C PRO A 25 -16.63 -2.29 -15.80
N PHE A 26 -16.00 -2.15 -16.97
CA PHE A 26 -16.29 -1.05 -17.89
C PHE A 26 -17.68 -1.15 -18.53
N GLU A 27 -18.16 -2.35 -18.84
CA GLU A 27 -19.52 -2.55 -19.36
C GLU A 27 -20.57 -2.26 -18.30
N ILE A 28 -20.35 -2.69 -17.05
CA ILE A 28 -21.21 -2.35 -15.91
C ILE A 28 -21.28 -0.84 -15.73
N VAL A 29 -20.13 -0.16 -15.72
CA VAL A 29 -20.09 1.30 -15.59
C VAL A 29 -20.80 1.94 -16.78
N SER A 30 -20.56 1.51 -18.01
CA SER A 30 -21.25 2.02 -19.20
C SER A 30 -22.77 1.93 -19.08
N LEU A 31 -23.28 0.73 -18.75
CA LEU A 31 -24.70 0.48 -18.62
C LEU A 31 -25.32 1.31 -17.48
N SER A 32 -24.61 1.43 -16.36
CA SER A 32 -25.08 2.20 -15.21
C SER A 32 -25.21 3.71 -15.49
N LEU A 33 -24.45 4.25 -16.45
CA LEU A 33 -24.52 5.65 -16.85
C LEU A 33 -25.68 5.95 -17.81
N CYS A 34 -26.38 4.93 -18.33
CA CYS A 34 -27.46 5.12 -19.30
C CYS A 34 -28.74 5.70 -18.68
N SER A 35 -29.10 5.32 -17.45
CA SER A 35 -30.32 5.78 -16.76
C SER A 35 -30.30 5.44 -15.26
N ASN A 36 -31.17 6.05 -14.46
CA ASN A 36 -31.34 5.66 -13.06
C ASN A 36 -31.78 4.19 -12.90
N TYR A 37 -32.59 3.68 -13.83
CA TYR A 37 -33.04 2.29 -13.82
C TYR A 37 -31.87 1.33 -14.03
N THR A 38 -31.05 1.56 -15.06
CA THR A 38 -29.88 0.72 -15.33
C THR A 38 -28.82 0.84 -14.24
N LYS A 39 -28.63 2.04 -13.65
CA LYS A 39 -27.80 2.20 -12.44
C LYS A 39 -28.29 1.31 -11.30
N SER A 40 -29.59 1.35 -11.01
CA SER A 40 -30.20 0.55 -9.95
C SER A 40 -29.97 -0.95 -10.17
N ILE A 41 -30.19 -1.45 -11.38
CA ILE A 41 -29.93 -2.86 -11.72
C ILE A 41 -28.45 -3.22 -11.53
N CYS A 42 -27.53 -2.39 -12.02
CA CYS A 42 -26.09 -2.62 -11.89
C CYS A 42 -25.66 -2.68 -10.41
N LYS A 43 -26.22 -1.80 -9.56
CA LYS A 43 -26.01 -1.85 -8.12
C LYS A 43 -26.55 -3.15 -7.51
N THR A 44 -27.78 -3.53 -7.85
CA THR A 44 -28.39 -4.74 -7.28
C THR A 44 -27.62 -6.00 -7.68
N ILE A 45 -27.20 -6.12 -8.94
CA ILE A 45 -26.49 -7.33 -9.39
C ILE A 45 -25.09 -7.43 -8.73
N ARG A 46 -24.39 -6.30 -8.57
CA ARG A 46 -23.10 -6.27 -7.89
C ARG A 46 -23.22 -6.41 -6.38
N ALA A 47 -24.43 -6.28 -5.82
CA ALA A 47 -24.67 -6.57 -4.42
C ALA A 47 -24.81 -8.08 -4.11
N VAL A 48 -24.99 -8.92 -5.12
CA VAL A 48 -25.07 -10.38 -4.94
C VAL A 48 -23.74 -10.89 -4.41
N THR A 49 -23.79 -11.78 -3.41
CA THR A 49 -22.61 -12.30 -2.68
C THR A 49 -21.48 -12.74 -3.61
N GLN A 50 -21.81 -13.51 -4.65
CA GLN A 50 -20.85 -13.97 -5.66
C GLN A 50 -20.08 -12.80 -6.32
N CYS A 51 -20.73 -11.67 -6.60
CA CYS A 51 -20.05 -10.52 -7.20
C CYS A 51 -19.30 -9.67 -6.16
N LYS A 52 -19.80 -9.57 -4.93
CA LYS A 52 -19.13 -8.83 -3.85
C LYS A 52 -17.81 -9.47 -3.46
N GLU A 53 -17.81 -10.79 -3.27
CA GLU A 53 -16.62 -11.56 -2.92
C GLU A 53 -15.59 -11.58 -4.05
N THR A 54 -16.00 -11.21 -5.27
CA THR A 54 -15.08 -11.17 -6.41
C THR A 54 -14.22 -9.92 -6.50
N LEU A 55 -14.51 -8.80 -5.85
CA LEU A 55 -13.62 -7.63 -5.95
C LEU A 55 -12.46 -7.76 -4.94
N SER A 56 -11.24 -7.94 -5.44
CA SER A 56 -10.04 -8.11 -4.63
C SER A 56 -9.27 -6.80 -4.40
N CYS A 57 -9.41 -5.82 -5.30
CA CYS A 57 -8.66 -4.56 -5.27
C CYS A 57 -9.55 -3.39 -5.65
N PHE A 58 -9.45 -2.29 -4.89
CA PHE A 58 -10.08 -1.02 -5.21
C PHE A 58 -9.20 0.12 -4.69
N ASP A 59 -8.28 0.53 -5.54
CA ASP A 59 -7.14 1.35 -5.16
C ASP A 59 -7.20 2.70 -5.89
N VAL A 60 -6.85 3.78 -5.19
CA VAL A 60 -6.78 5.12 -5.78
C VAL A 60 -5.36 5.63 -5.66
N SER A 61 -4.78 6.04 -6.78
CA SER A 61 -3.47 6.68 -6.84
C SER A 61 -3.61 8.11 -7.33
N ILE A 62 -2.97 9.05 -6.66
CA ILE A 62 -2.97 10.46 -7.05
C ILE A 62 -1.54 10.93 -7.25
N SER A 63 -1.28 11.58 -8.38
CA SER A 63 -0.03 12.27 -8.67
C SER A 63 -0.32 13.67 -9.21
N TYR A 64 0.74 14.43 -9.51
CA TYR A 64 0.60 15.72 -10.17
C TYR A 64 0.03 15.65 -11.59
N TYR A 65 0.38 14.60 -12.34
CA TYR A 65 0.03 14.49 -13.76
C TYR A 65 -1.31 13.80 -13.98
N GLU A 66 -1.61 12.79 -13.17
CA GLU A 66 -2.81 11.97 -13.30
C GLU A 66 -3.29 11.42 -11.96
N SER A 67 -4.56 11.05 -11.91
CA SER A 67 -5.09 10.16 -10.87
C SER A 67 -5.56 8.87 -11.50
N ILE A 68 -5.32 7.74 -10.84
CA ILE A 68 -5.67 6.42 -11.35
C ILE A 68 -6.56 5.74 -10.32
N ILE A 69 -7.66 5.14 -10.77
CA ILE A 69 -8.49 4.27 -9.96
C ILE A 69 -8.40 2.87 -10.53
N ARG A 70 -7.92 1.90 -9.74
CA ARG A 70 -7.72 0.51 -10.16
C ARG A 70 -8.74 -0.41 -9.52
N LEU A 71 -9.20 -1.39 -10.30
CA LEU A 71 -10.09 -2.45 -9.88
C LEU A 71 -9.49 -3.78 -10.32
N ARG A 72 -9.41 -4.76 -9.41
CA ARG A 72 -9.13 -6.16 -9.74
C ARG A 72 -10.17 -7.07 -9.14
N PHE A 73 -10.46 -8.14 -9.87
CA PHE A 73 -11.48 -9.11 -9.49
C PHE A 73 -10.86 -10.51 -9.40
N SER A 74 -11.15 -11.27 -8.35
CA SER A 74 -10.64 -12.62 -8.12
C SER A 74 -11.07 -13.63 -9.19
N HIS A 75 -12.20 -13.41 -9.87
CA HIS A 75 -12.62 -14.26 -11.00
C HIS A 75 -11.80 -13.99 -12.28
N PHE A 76 -11.15 -12.84 -12.36
CA PHE A 76 -10.23 -12.45 -13.43
C PHE A 76 -8.87 -12.10 -12.82
N PRO A 77 -8.17 -13.07 -12.23
CA PRO A 77 -7.00 -12.81 -11.39
C PRO A 77 -5.83 -12.17 -12.16
N LEU A 78 -5.82 -12.31 -13.49
CA LEU A 78 -4.77 -11.81 -14.38
C LEU A 78 -5.13 -10.47 -15.05
N ASP A 79 -6.33 -9.95 -14.81
CA ASP A 79 -6.82 -8.73 -15.44
C ASP A 79 -6.93 -7.57 -14.44
N GLU A 80 -6.49 -6.40 -14.87
CA GLU A 80 -6.70 -5.14 -14.15
C GLU A 80 -7.50 -4.15 -14.99
N TRP A 81 -8.45 -3.45 -14.34
CA TRP A 81 -9.18 -2.35 -14.95
C TRP A 81 -8.80 -1.04 -14.28
N SER A 82 -8.37 -0.05 -15.06
CA SER A 82 -7.96 1.25 -14.56
C SER A 82 -8.71 2.40 -15.22
N PHE A 83 -9.09 3.40 -14.42
CA PHE A 83 -9.63 4.67 -14.87
C PHE A 83 -8.55 5.75 -14.66
N HIS A 84 -8.02 6.29 -15.74
CA HIS A 84 -6.99 7.32 -15.70
C HIS A 84 -7.64 8.70 -15.88
N LEU A 85 -7.62 9.50 -14.82
CA LEU A 85 -8.11 10.86 -14.82
C LEU A 85 -6.96 11.83 -15.10
N LEU A 86 -7.07 12.50 -16.25
CA LEU A 86 -6.06 13.40 -16.78
C LEU A 86 -6.57 14.83 -16.82
N LYS A 87 -5.70 15.80 -16.57
CA LYS A 87 -6.05 17.21 -16.81
C LYS A 87 -6.16 17.45 -18.31
N GLU A 88 -7.24 18.08 -18.76
CA GLU A 88 -7.38 18.49 -20.15
C GLU A 88 -6.39 19.63 -20.47
N ARG A 89 -5.18 19.27 -20.91
CA ARG A 89 -4.25 20.25 -21.48
C ARG A 89 -4.77 20.59 -22.87
N ARG A 90 -5.56 21.67 -22.99
CA ARG A 90 -6.05 22.28 -24.24
C ARG A 90 -5.77 21.42 -25.48
N LEU A 91 -6.71 20.53 -25.80
CA LEU A 91 -6.83 19.85 -27.09
C LEU A 91 -7.15 20.87 -28.22
N GLU A 92 -6.54 22.06 -28.19
CA GLU A 92 -6.74 23.12 -29.19
C GLU A 92 -5.96 22.87 -30.48
N LYS A 93 -4.90 22.06 -30.46
CA LYS A 93 -4.09 21.78 -31.67
C LYS A 93 -4.43 20.48 -32.41
N LEU A 94 -5.12 19.52 -31.80
CA LEU A 94 -5.35 18.19 -32.42
C LEU A 94 -6.81 17.83 -32.71
N ILE A 95 -7.79 18.54 -32.15
CA ILE A 95 -9.20 18.22 -32.43
C ILE A 95 -9.64 18.97 -33.69
N SER A 96 -9.77 18.24 -34.79
CA SER A 96 -10.44 18.74 -36.00
C SER A 96 -11.82 19.34 -35.66
N HIS A 97 -12.18 20.40 -36.37
CA HIS A 97 -13.43 21.15 -36.14
C HIS A 97 -14.71 20.28 -36.15
N LYS A 98 -14.66 19.06 -36.73
CA LYS A 98 -15.72 18.05 -36.73
C LYS A 98 -16.03 17.46 -35.35
N LEU A 99 -15.03 17.23 -34.49
CA LEU A 99 -15.25 16.69 -33.14
C LEU A 99 -15.85 17.74 -32.19
N ARG A 100 -15.52 19.03 -32.36
CA ARG A 100 -16.20 20.14 -31.64
C ARG A 100 -17.70 20.19 -31.91
N LEU A 101 -18.14 19.81 -33.11
CA LEU A 101 -19.57 19.74 -33.47
C LEU A 101 -20.23 18.47 -32.93
N PHE A 102 -19.52 17.33 -32.90
CA PHE A 102 -20.00 16.09 -32.28
C PHE A 102 -20.22 16.24 -30.75
N PHE A 103 -19.29 16.92 -30.06
CA PHE A 103 -19.38 17.13 -28.61
C PHE A 103 -20.22 18.35 -28.18
N ARG A 104 -20.59 19.26 -29.09
CA ARG A 104 -21.61 20.30 -28.78
C ARG A 104 -22.98 19.69 -28.51
N GLY A 105 -23.30 18.54 -29.11
CA GLY A 105 -24.52 17.75 -28.86
C GLY A 105 -24.41 16.78 -27.67
N ILE A 106 -23.21 16.52 -27.16
CA ILE A 106 -22.93 15.60 -26.05
C ILE A 106 -22.25 16.39 -24.92
N LYS A 107 -22.89 17.45 -24.44
CA LYS A 107 -22.69 17.93 -23.06
C LYS A 107 -23.36 16.94 -22.09
N ARG A 108 -22.91 15.69 -22.09
CA ARG A 108 -23.35 14.72 -21.07
C ARG A 108 -22.41 14.88 -19.90
N THR A 109 -22.90 15.45 -18.80
CA THR A 109 -22.35 15.15 -17.49
C THR A 109 -22.37 13.63 -17.36
N VAL A 110 -21.20 13.01 -17.51
CA VAL A 110 -21.10 11.54 -17.58
C VAL A 110 -21.57 10.94 -16.26
N PHE A 111 -21.22 11.58 -15.15
CA PHE A 111 -21.65 11.19 -13.81
C PHE A 111 -22.73 12.16 -13.27
N PRO A 112 -23.74 11.66 -12.53
CA PRO A 112 -24.77 12.50 -11.95
C PRO A 112 -24.19 13.50 -10.95
N LYS A 113 -24.75 14.72 -10.92
CA LYS A 113 -24.36 15.75 -9.93
C LYS A 113 -24.76 15.30 -8.53
N ASN A 114 -23.82 15.28 -7.59
CA ASN A 114 -24.16 15.20 -6.17
C ASN A 114 -24.78 16.54 -5.74
N ALA A 115 -25.90 16.48 -5.02
CA ALA A 115 -26.53 17.66 -4.43
C ALA A 115 -25.58 18.26 -3.38
N GLY A 116 -24.92 19.37 -3.72
CA GLY A 116 -24.05 20.10 -2.79
C GLY A 116 -22.92 20.91 -3.42
N ASN A 117 -22.41 20.56 -4.61
CA ASN A 117 -21.25 21.24 -5.20
C ASN A 117 -21.63 22.06 -6.45
N ASN A 118 -21.58 23.38 -6.31
CA ASN A 118 -21.67 24.35 -7.40
C ASN A 118 -20.31 24.52 -8.07
N ALA A 119 -20.04 23.78 -9.16
CA ALA A 119 -19.15 24.18 -10.26
C ALA A 119 -19.14 23.08 -11.34
N SER A 120 -19.03 23.54 -12.58
CA SER A 120 -19.10 22.82 -13.85
C SER A 120 -17.89 21.90 -14.10
N GLU A 121 -17.77 20.80 -13.38
CA GLU A 121 -16.78 19.77 -13.70
C GLU A 121 -17.26 18.92 -14.88
N ASN A 122 -16.93 19.38 -16.09
CA ASN A 122 -17.14 18.60 -17.29
C ASN A 122 -16.09 17.49 -17.34
N LEU A 123 -16.58 16.24 -17.36
CA LEU A 123 -15.77 15.04 -17.58
C LEU A 123 -15.93 14.64 -19.05
N MET A 124 -14.80 14.51 -19.75
CA MET A 124 -14.77 14.14 -21.15
C MET A 124 -14.16 12.75 -21.31
N LEU A 125 -14.88 11.86 -21.99
CA LEU A 125 -14.33 10.57 -22.43
C LEU A 125 -14.18 10.61 -23.96
N PRO A 126 -12.95 10.52 -24.50
CA PRO A 126 -12.73 10.57 -25.94
C PRO A 126 -13.26 9.30 -26.62
N SER A 127 -13.23 8.17 -25.91
CA SER A 127 -13.71 6.88 -26.36
C SER A 127 -14.11 6.03 -25.15
N TRP A 128 -15.07 5.12 -25.33
CA TRP A 128 -15.41 4.09 -24.35
C TRP A 128 -14.70 2.75 -24.63
N ASN A 129 -13.73 2.76 -25.56
CA ASN A 129 -12.91 1.60 -25.83
C ASN A 129 -11.68 1.64 -24.93
N PRO A 130 -11.53 0.69 -24.00
CA PRO A 130 -10.34 0.63 -23.19
C PRO A 130 -9.13 0.29 -24.07
N THR A 131 -7.98 0.88 -23.77
CA THR A 131 -6.72 0.40 -24.34
C THR A 131 -6.29 -0.82 -23.53
N GLY A 132 -6.20 -1.98 -24.18
CA GLY A 132 -5.63 -3.19 -23.59
C GLY A 132 -4.12 -3.20 -23.82
N ASN A 133 -3.35 -3.33 -22.75
CA ASN A 133 -1.92 -3.59 -22.82
C ASN A 133 -1.64 -4.96 -22.18
N THR A 134 -0.90 -5.80 -22.88
CA THR A 134 -0.27 -6.98 -22.29
C THR A 134 0.93 -6.51 -21.47
N ILE A 135 0.96 -6.79 -20.18
CA ILE A 135 2.10 -6.43 -19.32
C ILE A 135 2.99 -7.67 -19.24
N SER A 136 4.26 -7.55 -19.65
CA SER A 136 5.28 -8.57 -19.37
C SER A 136 6.14 -8.10 -18.20
N GLU A 137 6.06 -8.84 -17.09
CA GLU A 137 7.00 -8.98 -15.97
C GLU A 137 7.73 -7.71 -15.48
N ASP A 138 7.24 -7.12 -14.37
CA ASP A 138 8.11 -6.41 -13.40
C ASP A 138 7.46 -6.19 -12.00
N SER A 139 6.36 -6.88 -11.66
CA SER A 139 5.69 -6.71 -10.36
C SER A 139 5.32 -8.05 -9.73
N ASP A 140 5.27 -8.13 -8.40
CA ASP A 140 4.90 -9.32 -7.60
C ASP A 140 3.52 -9.92 -7.91
N VAL A 141 2.75 -9.28 -8.80
CA VAL A 141 1.50 -9.79 -9.37
C VAL A 141 1.71 -10.01 -10.87
N VAL A 142 1.64 -11.26 -11.32
CA VAL A 142 1.63 -11.59 -12.75
C VAL A 142 0.28 -11.16 -13.32
N LEU A 143 0.25 -10.03 -14.03
CA LEU A 143 -0.91 -9.56 -14.78
C LEU A 143 -0.69 -9.85 -16.27
N ASP A 144 -1.62 -10.55 -16.90
CA ASP A 144 -1.56 -10.78 -18.35
C ASP A 144 -2.14 -9.59 -19.13
N HIS A 145 -3.16 -8.92 -18.59
CA HIS A 145 -3.83 -7.82 -19.28
C HIS A 145 -4.18 -6.65 -18.36
N SER A 146 -3.92 -5.43 -18.83
CA SER A 146 -4.41 -4.20 -18.22
C SER A 146 -5.31 -3.45 -19.19
N TYR A 147 -6.51 -3.11 -18.74
CA TYR A 147 -7.49 -2.36 -19.50
C TYR A 147 -7.64 -0.96 -18.94
N CYS A 148 -7.32 0.05 -19.74
CA CYS A 148 -7.30 1.44 -19.31
C CYS A 148 -8.38 2.27 -20.00
N LEU A 149 -9.15 3.03 -19.21
CA LEU A 149 -10.08 4.04 -19.70
C LEU A 149 -9.59 5.44 -19.31
N LYS A 150 -9.28 6.28 -20.30
CA LYS A 150 -8.85 7.67 -20.09
C LYS A 150 -10.04 8.61 -19.99
N ILE A 151 -10.07 9.39 -18.91
CA ILE A 151 -11.09 10.39 -18.60
C ILE A 151 -10.37 11.74 -18.46
N TYR A 152 -10.78 12.74 -19.23
CA TYR A 152 -10.24 14.09 -19.12
C TYR A 152 -11.14 14.95 -18.24
N ALA A 153 -10.54 15.59 -17.25
CA ALA A 153 -11.19 16.59 -16.42
C ALA A 153 -10.85 18.00 -16.92
N CYS A 154 -11.87 18.80 -17.24
CA CYS A 154 -11.68 20.15 -17.78
C CYS A 154 -11.05 21.12 -16.76
N GLU A 155 -11.32 20.95 -15.47
CA GLU A 155 -10.95 21.94 -14.44
C GLU A 155 -10.16 21.34 -13.28
N ASN A 156 -10.74 20.37 -12.56
CA ASN A 156 -10.16 19.82 -11.33
C ASN A 156 -10.11 18.29 -11.37
N VAL A 157 -8.91 17.73 -11.54
CA VAL A 157 -8.66 16.28 -11.56
C VAL A 157 -9.04 15.65 -10.22
N LEU A 158 -8.73 16.28 -9.09
CA LEU A 158 -9.01 15.71 -7.78
C LEU A 158 -10.52 15.54 -7.52
N SER A 159 -11.30 16.58 -7.80
CA SER A 159 -12.76 16.54 -7.63
C SER A 159 -13.40 15.52 -8.59
N ALA A 160 -12.90 15.47 -9.83
CA ALA A 160 -13.24 14.43 -10.80
C ALA A 160 -12.93 13.02 -10.27
N THR A 161 -11.74 12.81 -9.70
CA THR A 161 -11.34 11.52 -9.10
C THR A 161 -12.29 11.14 -7.98
N LYS A 162 -12.62 12.08 -7.07
CA LYS A 162 -13.56 11.84 -5.97
C LYS A 162 -14.94 11.47 -6.48
N LYS A 163 -15.42 12.09 -7.56
CA LYS A 163 -16.72 11.74 -8.18
C LYS A 163 -16.71 10.35 -8.80
N VAL A 164 -15.68 10.02 -9.61
CA VAL A 164 -15.57 8.70 -10.24
C VAL A 164 -15.42 7.63 -9.16
N TYR A 165 -14.55 7.85 -8.18
CA TYR A 165 -14.40 6.99 -7.00
C TYR A 165 -15.74 6.76 -6.29
N SER A 166 -16.46 7.83 -5.95
CA SER A 166 -17.74 7.73 -5.23
C SER A 166 -18.78 6.95 -6.04
N TYR A 167 -18.79 7.14 -7.36
CA TYR A 167 -19.70 6.43 -8.25
C TYR A 167 -19.37 4.93 -8.36
N LEU A 168 -18.09 4.59 -8.51
CA LEU A 168 -17.63 3.20 -8.54
C LEU A 168 -17.89 2.53 -7.19
N SER A 169 -17.60 3.20 -6.09
CA SER A 169 -17.91 2.72 -4.73
C SER A 169 -19.40 2.42 -4.55
N ASP A 170 -20.28 3.30 -5.05
CA ASP A 170 -21.74 3.12 -5.01
C ASP A 170 -22.22 1.93 -5.85
N ILE A 171 -21.56 1.63 -6.97
CA ILE A 171 -21.92 0.52 -7.86
C ILE A 171 -21.43 -0.82 -7.33
N PHE A 172 -20.16 -0.88 -6.95
CA PHE A 172 -19.50 -2.12 -6.56
C PHE A 172 -19.65 -2.42 -5.06
N HIS A 173 -20.22 -1.49 -4.28
CA HIS A 173 -20.41 -1.61 -2.81
C HIS A 173 -19.11 -1.82 -2.05
N VAL A 174 -18.03 -1.17 -2.49
CA VAL A 174 -16.70 -1.30 -1.88
C VAL A 174 -16.15 0.05 -1.47
N LYS A 175 -15.45 0.07 -0.34
CA LYS A 175 -14.69 1.22 0.15
C LYS A 175 -13.24 1.09 -0.26
N MET A 176 -12.58 2.22 -0.52
CA MET A 176 -11.15 2.25 -0.77
C MET A 176 -10.39 1.64 0.41
N LYS A 177 -9.54 0.67 0.12
CA LYS A 177 -8.65 0.07 1.12
C LYS A 177 -7.22 0.56 0.98
N HIS A 178 -6.78 0.81 -0.25
CA HIS A 178 -5.43 1.26 -0.53
C HIS A 178 -5.45 2.61 -1.25
N PHE A 179 -4.56 3.49 -0.80
CA PHE A 179 -4.36 4.79 -1.39
C PHE A 179 -2.87 4.98 -1.66
N SER A 180 -2.54 5.49 -2.84
CA SER A 180 -1.17 5.88 -3.19
C SER A 180 -1.11 7.36 -3.51
N PHE A 181 -0.10 8.05 -3.04
CA PHE A 181 0.03 9.49 -3.27
C PHE A 181 1.46 9.87 -3.64
N ASP A 182 1.60 10.54 -4.78
CA ASP A 182 2.82 11.23 -5.17
C ASP A 182 2.59 12.74 -5.05
N TYR A 183 3.24 13.33 -4.05
CA TYR A 183 3.10 14.74 -3.69
C TYR A 183 4.25 15.62 -4.17
N ARG A 184 5.29 15.06 -4.80
CA ARG A 184 6.57 15.75 -5.07
C ARG A 184 6.42 17.03 -5.90
N HIS A 185 5.48 17.03 -6.83
CA HIS A 185 5.22 18.17 -7.71
C HIS A 185 3.98 18.99 -7.29
N LEU A 186 3.39 18.69 -6.12
CA LEU A 186 2.23 19.39 -5.58
C LEU A 186 2.67 20.47 -4.57
N SER A 187 1.93 21.58 -4.55
CA SER A 187 2.10 22.57 -3.49
C SER A 187 1.54 22.02 -2.18
N ILE A 188 1.97 22.58 -1.05
CA ILE A 188 1.48 22.17 0.28
C ILE A 188 -0.05 22.23 0.37
N GLU A 189 -0.68 23.28 -0.16
CA GLU A 189 -2.13 23.46 -0.09
C GLU A 189 -2.86 22.38 -0.89
N LYS A 190 -2.29 21.95 -2.02
CA LYS A 190 -2.86 20.85 -2.80
C LYS A 190 -2.69 19.52 -2.09
N SER A 191 -1.54 19.29 -1.47
CA SER A 191 -1.30 18.08 -0.67
C SER A 191 -2.26 17.99 0.50
N GLN A 192 -2.44 19.09 1.24
CA GLN A 192 -3.45 19.20 2.30
C GLN A 192 -4.85 18.87 1.79
N LEU A 193 -5.24 19.50 0.68
CA LEU A 193 -6.55 19.30 0.09
C LEU A 193 -6.78 17.86 -0.42
N VAL A 194 -5.73 17.14 -0.85
CA VAL A 194 -5.80 15.70 -1.15
C VAL A 194 -6.04 14.90 0.14
N MET A 195 -5.24 15.15 1.18
CA MET A 195 -5.37 14.44 2.46
C MET A 195 -6.76 14.65 3.08
N ASP A 196 -7.22 15.90 3.18
CA ASP A 196 -8.56 16.28 3.68
C ASP A 196 -9.70 15.65 2.87
N SER A 197 -9.46 15.37 1.59
CA SER A 197 -10.46 14.80 0.68
C SER A 197 -10.60 13.29 0.83
N PHE A 198 -9.50 12.57 1.05
CA PHE A 198 -9.44 11.09 1.00
C PHE A 198 -9.31 10.43 2.36
N PHE A 199 -8.73 11.10 3.36
CA PHE A 199 -8.54 10.56 4.72
C PHE A 199 -9.67 10.94 5.69
N GLN A 200 -10.88 11.18 5.18
CA GLN A 200 -12.07 11.41 6.03
C GLN A 200 -12.50 10.12 6.77
N GLN A 201 -12.10 8.96 6.27
CA GLN A 201 -12.27 7.65 6.90
C GLN A 201 -10.90 6.94 6.94
N PRO A 202 -10.71 5.99 7.87
CA PRO A 202 -9.48 5.22 7.93
C PRO A 202 -9.21 4.44 6.64
N ILE A 203 -7.95 4.36 6.25
CA ILE A 203 -7.47 3.64 5.05
C ILE A 203 -6.59 2.48 5.52
N GLN A 204 -6.73 1.30 4.90
CA GLN A 204 -5.98 0.12 5.34
C GLN A 204 -4.50 0.25 4.99
N ARG A 205 -4.20 0.63 3.74
CA ARG A 205 -2.83 0.82 3.25
C ARG A 205 -2.66 2.19 2.62
N PHE A 206 -1.61 2.89 3.02
CA PHE A 206 -1.23 4.15 2.42
C PHE A 206 0.21 4.08 1.95
N LYS A 207 0.40 4.34 0.67
CA LYS A 207 1.72 4.38 0.03
C LYS A 207 2.06 5.81 -0.38
N LEU A 208 3.19 6.31 0.07
CA LEU A 208 3.70 7.62 -0.30
C LEU A 208 4.93 7.49 -1.19
N SER A 209 4.77 7.99 -2.42
CA SER A 209 5.74 8.02 -3.51
C SER A 209 6.17 6.67 -4.09
N GLU A 210 6.43 6.69 -5.39
CA GLU A 210 7.09 5.65 -6.18
C GLU A 210 7.70 6.38 -7.37
N GLU A 211 8.90 6.96 -7.22
CA GLU A 211 9.91 7.01 -8.29
C GLU A 211 11.17 7.77 -7.85
N ASN A 212 12.30 7.34 -8.41
CA ASN A 212 13.67 7.70 -8.05
C ASN A 212 14.05 9.14 -8.37
N THR A 213 13.83 10.09 -7.46
CA THR A 213 14.46 11.42 -7.55
C THR A 213 15.23 11.74 -6.29
N ILE A 214 16.53 12.03 -6.46
CA ILE A 214 17.55 12.23 -5.43
C ILE A 214 17.38 13.59 -4.71
N ASP A 215 16.45 14.43 -5.17
CA ASP A 215 16.35 15.80 -4.67
C ASP A 215 15.74 15.83 -3.26
N ALA A 216 16.57 16.25 -2.31
CA ALA A 216 16.23 16.52 -0.93
C ALA A 216 15.16 17.62 -0.83
N PHE A 217 13.88 17.24 -0.68
CA PHE A 217 12.79 18.21 -0.52
C PHE A 217 12.67 18.72 0.93
N LYS A 218 12.39 20.02 1.07
CA LYS A 218 11.86 20.62 2.31
C LYS A 218 10.36 20.34 2.40
N SER A 219 9.92 20.01 3.60
CA SER A 219 9.03 18.87 3.83
C SER A 219 7.79 19.20 4.65
N ASP A 220 7.32 20.46 4.66
CA ASP A 220 6.10 20.84 5.41
C ASP A 220 4.89 20.02 4.95
N ALA A 221 4.81 19.74 3.65
CA ALA A 221 3.80 18.84 3.09
C ALA A 221 3.95 17.40 3.62
N LEU A 222 5.19 16.88 3.73
CA LEU A 222 5.43 15.54 4.27
C LEU A 222 5.09 15.47 5.76
N ILE A 223 5.46 16.48 6.55
CA ILE A 223 5.09 16.57 7.97
C ILE A 223 3.58 16.52 8.11
N TYR A 224 2.87 17.35 7.34
CA TYR A 224 1.42 17.36 7.34
C TYR A 224 0.84 16.00 6.93
N ILE A 225 1.35 15.38 5.87
CA ILE A 225 0.90 14.04 5.43
C ILE A 225 1.10 12.99 6.52
N LEU A 226 2.27 12.96 7.15
CA LEU A 226 2.59 12.02 8.24
C LEU A 226 1.67 12.20 9.44
N GLN A 227 1.33 13.45 9.77
CA GLN A 227 0.50 13.78 10.94
C GLN A 227 -0.99 13.55 10.68
N SER A 228 -1.48 13.85 9.48
CA SER A 228 -2.91 13.84 9.13
C SER A 228 -3.41 12.54 8.49
N GLN A 229 -2.52 11.60 8.15
CA GLN A 229 -2.93 10.30 7.63
C GLN A 229 -3.68 9.47 8.68
N LYS A 230 -4.65 8.67 8.21
CA LYS A 230 -5.52 7.79 9.02
C LYS A 230 -5.38 6.32 8.65
N THR A 231 -4.14 5.85 8.56
CA THR A 231 -3.80 4.51 8.08
C THR A 231 -3.83 3.52 9.23
N THR A 232 -4.45 2.36 9.01
CA THR A 232 -4.62 1.36 10.07
C THR A 232 -3.62 0.22 10.00
N SER A 233 -3.25 -0.25 8.81
CA SER A 233 -2.43 -1.46 8.66
C SER A 233 -1.05 -1.16 8.10
N PHE A 234 -0.93 -0.69 6.86
CA PHE A 234 0.37 -0.59 6.20
C PHE A 234 0.63 0.85 5.75
N PHE A 235 1.67 1.47 6.28
CA PHE A 235 2.12 2.78 5.82
C PHE A 235 3.52 2.67 5.21
N ASP A 236 3.59 2.86 3.89
CA ASP A 236 4.82 2.73 3.11
C ASP A 236 5.30 4.13 2.69
N LEU A 237 6.56 4.47 2.98
CA LEU A 237 7.20 5.73 2.63
C LEU A 237 8.48 5.47 1.84
N TYR A 238 8.44 5.74 0.53
CA TYR A 238 9.59 5.51 -0.36
C TYR A 238 10.46 6.75 -0.58
N GLU A 239 10.06 7.90 -0.05
CA GLU A 239 10.78 9.17 -0.20
C GLU A 239 12.09 9.22 0.56
N ASN A 240 13.04 10.02 0.04
CA ASN A 240 14.28 10.38 0.71
C ASN A 240 14.23 11.83 1.21
N PRO A 241 13.88 12.08 2.49
CA PRO A 241 13.79 13.44 3.01
C PRO A 241 15.14 14.15 3.03
N SER A 242 15.10 15.48 3.02
CA SER A 242 16.31 16.31 3.09
C SER A 242 17.11 16.08 4.39
N PRO A 243 18.44 16.27 4.36
CA PRO A 243 19.25 16.24 5.57
C PRO A 243 18.72 17.23 6.61
N GLY A 244 18.51 16.76 7.84
CA GLY A 244 17.92 17.56 8.93
C GLY A 244 16.39 17.53 9.01
N PHE A 245 15.71 16.78 8.12
CA PHE A 245 14.31 16.47 8.29
C PHE A 245 14.04 15.80 9.64
N THR A 246 12.92 16.14 10.27
CA THR A 246 12.45 15.49 11.48
C THR A 246 10.92 15.54 11.52
N CYS A 247 10.32 14.53 12.13
CA CYS A 247 8.90 14.46 12.36
C CYS A 247 8.63 13.92 13.76
N ASP A 248 7.68 14.53 14.46
CA ASP A 248 7.22 14.05 15.75
C ASP A 248 6.10 13.03 15.55
N PHE A 249 6.41 11.75 15.73
CA PHE A 249 5.44 10.66 15.61
C PHE A 249 4.35 10.70 16.70
N GLU A 250 4.55 11.43 17.81
CA GLU A 250 3.52 11.60 18.84
C GLU A 250 2.34 12.45 18.34
N GLN A 251 2.52 13.20 17.24
CA GLN A 251 1.50 14.05 16.62
C GLN A 251 0.68 13.34 15.52
N MET A 252 0.97 12.07 15.25
CA MET A 252 0.19 11.31 14.28
C MET A 252 -1.21 11.03 14.82
N GLU A 253 -2.24 11.29 14.00
CA GLU A 253 -3.63 11.02 14.39
C GLU A 253 -3.89 9.52 14.59
N THR A 254 -3.19 8.67 13.83
CA THR A 254 -3.31 7.21 13.89
C THR A 254 -1.96 6.53 13.87
N VAL A 255 -1.89 5.35 14.48
CA VAL A 255 -0.69 4.50 14.51
C VAL A 255 -0.98 3.29 13.61
N PRO A 256 -0.39 3.20 12.40
CA PRO A 256 -0.55 2.02 11.56
C PRO A 256 0.12 0.80 12.23
N GLU A 257 -0.39 -0.40 11.96
CA GLU A 257 0.23 -1.64 12.44
C GLU A 257 1.69 -1.76 11.98
N LEU A 258 1.97 -1.41 10.74
CA LEU A 258 3.26 -1.48 10.09
C LEU A 258 3.68 -0.14 9.50
N MET A 259 4.92 0.27 9.75
CA MET A 259 5.60 1.35 9.03
C MET A 259 6.80 0.81 8.26
N ASP A 260 6.85 1.09 6.95
CA ASP A 260 7.96 0.74 6.07
C ASP A 260 8.55 1.99 5.43
N PHE A 261 9.74 2.41 5.89
CA PHE A 261 10.43 3.59 5.38
C PHE A 261 11.69 3.19 4.62
N SER A 262 11.73 3.49 3.32
CA SER A 262 12.87 3.15 2.45
C SER A 262 14.12 4.00 2.68
N TYR A 263 13.94 5.20 3.21
CA TYR A 263 15.01 6.12 3.63
C TYR A 263 14.70 6.64 5.03
N SER A 264 15.30 5.99 6.02
CA SER A 264 15.03 6.20 7.43
C SER A 264 16.14 6.94 8.19
N HIS A 265 17.11 7.52 7.47
CA HIS A 265 18.26 8.25 8.03
C HIS A 265 17.87 9.38 9.01
N TRP A 266 16.68 9.93 8.86
CA TRP A 266 16.12 10.99 9.71
C TRP A 266 15.46 10.49 11.00
N ILE A 267 15.28 9.17 11.17
CA ILE A 267 14.74 8.58 12.39
C ILE A 267 15.85 8.39 13.42
N THR A 268 15.61 8.86 14.64
CA THR A 268 16.55 8.73 15.75
C THR A 268 16.28 7.49 16.59
N PHE A 269 17.31 6.98 17.26
CA PHE A 269 17.19 5.87 18.21
C PHE A 269 16.13 6.13 19.30
N LYS A 270 16.08 7.37 19.82
CA LYS A 270 15.10 7.78 20.82
C LYS A 270 13.65 7.67 20.31
N GLN A 271 13.40 7.90 19.03
CA GLN A 271 12.07 7.72 18.44
C GLN A 271 11.70 6.25 18.37
N ILE A 272 12.61 5.36 17.95
CA ILE A 272 12.35 3.90 17.88
C ILE A 272 11.89 3.34 19.24
N LEU A 273 12.51 3.81 20.33
CA LEU A 273 12.14 3.37 21.69
C LEU A 273 10.71 3.75 22.10
N LYS A 274 10.11 4.73 21.43
CA LYS A 274 8.79 5.30 21.76
C LYS A 274 7.69 4.91 20.77
N LEU A 275 8.03 4.43 19.58
CA LEU A 275 7.06 4.06 18.56
C LEU A 275 6.09 3.00 19.09
N LYS A 276 4.83 3.13 18.69
CA LYS A 276 3.69 2.33 19.18
C LYS A 276 3.18 1.30 18.16
N ASN A 277 3.77 1.28 16.97
CA ASN A 277 3.45 0.36 15.89
C ASN A 277 3.77 -1.07 16.28
N GLU A 278 3.20 -2.06 15.61
CA GLU A 278 3.57 -3.46 15.83
C GLU A 278 4.84 -3.84 15.05
N ASN A 279 4.98 -3.34 13.83
CA ASN A 279 6.07 -3.70 12.92
C ASN A 279 6.74 -2.44 12.35
N LEU A 280 8.06 -2.42 12.38
CA LEU A 280 8.89 -1.30 11.93
C LEU A 280 9.95 -1.79 10.96
N TRP A 281 9.95 -1.28 9.73
CA TRP A 281 10.94 -1.59 8.70
C TRP A 281 11.63 -0.31 8.25
N PHE A 282 12.93 -0.23 8.49
CA PHE A 282 13.74 0.96 8.27
C PHE A 282 14.92 0.63 7.38
N SER A 283 14.84 1.05 6.11
CA SER A 283 15.91 0.90 5.13
C SER A 283 16.75 2.18 5.04
N ARG A 284 18.01 2.07 4.60
CA ARG A 284 18.96 3.18 4.45
C ARG A 284 18.96 4.13 5.65
N SER A 285 19.17 3.55 6.83
CA SER A 285 19.10 4.28 8.09
C SER A 285 20.45 4.94 8.44
N ASN A 286 20.49 5.67 9.55
CA ASN A 286 21.73 6.15 10.17
C ASN A 286 22.15 5.30 11.38
N PHE A 287 21.50 4.16 11.60
CA PHE A 287 21.80 3.30 12.75
C PHE A 287 23.15 2.61 12.58
N LEU A 288 23.86 2.53 13.69
CA LEU A 288 25.14 1.86 13.82
C LEU A 288 25.00 0.57 14.65
N GLN A 289 26.02 -0.28 14.61
CA GLN A 289 26.12 -1.46 15.44
C GLN A 289 25.95 -1.11 16.93
N THR A 290 26.56 0.00 17.37
CA THR A 290 26.47 0.47 18.76
C THR A 290 25.03 0.79 19.19
N ASP A 291 24.17 1.26 18.29
CA ASP A 291 22.74 1.45 18.58
C ASP A 291 22.04 0.12 18.79
N PHE A 292 22.40 -0.90 18.00
CA PHE A 292 21.84 -2.24 18.12
C PHE A 292 22.26 -2.93 19.42
N GLU A 293 23.54 -2.82 19.79
CA GLU A 293 24.08 -3.22 21.10
C GLU A 293 23.29 -2.61 22.25
N ILE A 294 23.06 -1.29 22.21
CA ILE A 294 22.29 -0.58 23.23
C ILE A 294 20.84 -1.09 23.27
N LEU A 295 20.22 -1.35 22.12
CA LEU A 295 18.85 -1.86 22.03
C LEU A 295 18.73 -3.24 22.67
N ILE A 296 19.63 -4.16 22.32
CA ILE A 296 19.69 -5.52 22.86
C ILE A 296 19.89 -5.48 24.37
N LYS A 297 20.87 -4.67 24.83
CA LYS A 297 21.13 -4.51 26.25
C LYS A 297 19.91 -3.98 27.01
N LYS A 298 19.27 -2.90 26.51
CA LYS A 298 18.05 -2.37 27.15
C LYS A 298 16.97 -3.45 27.29
N TRP A 299 16.74 -4.23 26.24
CA TRP A 299 15.73 -5.28 26.27
C TRP A 299 16.06 -6.37 27.30
N ARG A 300 17.33 -6.79 27.36
CA ARG A 300 17.83 -7.74 28.37
C ARG A 300 17.67 -7.22 29.79
N ASP A 301 17.90 -5.92 29.99
CA ASP A 301 17.74 -5.23 31.28
C ASP A 301 16.25 -5.03 31.68
N GLY A 302 15.30 -5.60 30.93
CA GLY A 302 13.87 -5.64 31.27
C GLY A 302 12.99 -4.64 30.53
N TRP A 303 13.56 -3.73 29.72
CA TRP A 303 12.75 -2.85 28.88
C TRP A 303 12.00 -3.67 27.82
N THR A 304 10.74 -3.33 27.57
CA THR A 304 9.93 -3.98 26.52
C THR A 304 9.41 -2.90 25.57
N PRO A 305 9.69 -3.00 24.25
CA PRO A 305 9.11 -2.09 23.26
C PRO A 305 7.60 -2.27 23.13
N ASN A 306 6.91 -1.27 22.56
CA ASN A 306 5.52 -1.45 22.13
C ASN A 306 5.42 -2.21 20.81
N TRP A 307 6.46 -2.13 19.97
CA TRP A 307 6.57 -2.90 18.74
C TRP A 307 7.00 -4.35 19.01
N LYS A 308 6.62 -5.24 18.09
CA LYS A 308 6.95 -6.66 18.08
C LYS A 308 8.10 -6.97 17.13
N SER A 309 8.15 -6.30 15.98
CA SER A 309 9.19 -6.51 14.97
C SER A 309 9.88 -5.19 14.62
N LEU A 310 11.21 -5.24 14.55
CA LEU A 310 12.05 -4.18 14.03
C LEU A 310 13.06 -4.76 13.03
N LEU A 311 13.09 -4.20 11.83
CA LEU A 311 14.08 -4.50 10.79
C LEU A 311 14.82 -3.20 10.45
N ILE A 312 16.14 -3.25 10.48
CA ILE A 312 17.00 -2.09 10.20
C ILE A 312 18.07 -2.47 9.17
N GLU A 313 18.19 -1.68 8.10
CA GLU A 313 19.38 -1.63 7.25
C GLU A 313 20.36 -0.63 7.87
N PHE A 314 21.47 -1.13 8.41
CA PHE A 314 22.49 -0.35 9.10
C PHE A 314 23.39 0.41 8.12
N ASN A 315 23.91 1.55 8.57
CA ASN A 315 24.83 2.38 7.78
C ASN A 315 26.28 1.84 7.76
N GLU A 316 26.54 0.75 8.47
CA GLU A 316 27.84 0.09 8.57
C GLU A 316 27.66 -1.42 8.56
N ASP A 317 28.77 -2.14 8.50
CA ASP A 317 28.76 -3.58 8.64
C ASP A 317 28.61 -3.94 10.12
N VAL A 318 27.66 -4.82 10.44
CA VAL A 318 27.28 -5.24 11.77
C VAL A 318 27.74 -6.67 11.99
N ASN A 319 28.56 -6.87 13.02
CA ASN A 319 28.89 -8.18 13.53
C ASN A 319 28.01 -8.52 14.74
N ILE A 320 27.01 -9.38 14.52
CA ILE A 320 26.04 -9.77 15.55
C ILE A 320 26.68 -10.38 16.80
N ASP A 321 27.80 -11.08 16.66
CA ASP A 321 28.49 -11.73 17.78
C ASP A 321 29.16 -10.69 18.70
N THR A 322 29.46 -9.50 18.18
CA THR A 322 29.95 -8.37 18.98
C THR A 322 28.81 -7.57 19.61
N CYS A 323 27.58 -7.71 19.09
CA CYS A 323 26.41 -7.01 19.61
C CYS A 323 25.88 -7.60 20.93
N VAL A 324 26.24 -8.83 21.25
CA VAL A 324 25.81 -9.55 22.44
C VAL A 324 27.00 -9.88 23.34
N SER A 325 26.79 -9.74 24.65
CA SER A 325 27.77 -10.13 25.66
C SER A 325 27.31 -11.36 26.43
N GLY A 326 28.22 -12.32 26.61
CA GLY A 326 27.99 -13.52 27.42
C GLY A 326 28.28 -14.82 26.68
N TYR A 327 28.25 -15.92 27.43
CA TYR A 327 28.35 -17.25 26.86
C TYR A 327 27.06 -17.61 26.13
N PHE A 328 27.19 -18.29 24.99
CA PHE A 328 26.07 -18.78 24.21
C PHE A 328 26.17 -20.28 23.96
N ILE A 329 25.02 -20.91 23.76
CA ILE A 329 24.92 -22.28 23.24
C ILE A 329 24.68 -22.21 21.74
N GLN A 330 25.47 -22.93 20.97
CA GLN A 330 25.24 -23.13 19.55
C GLN A 330 24.13 -24.17 19.34
N LEU A 331 23.04 -23.76 18.70
CA LEU A 331 21.97 -24.66 18.32
C LEU A 331 22.42 -25.56 17.15
N PRO A 332 22.09 -26.87 17.16
CA PRO A 332 22.50 -27.78 16.10
C PRO A 332 21.93 -27.35 14.73
N PRO A 333 22.70 -27.42 13.63
CA PRO A 333 22.16 -27.17 12.30
C PRO A 333 20.95 -28.08 12.03
N ASN A 334 19.86 -27.51 11.53
CA ASN A 334 18.59 -28.22 11.22
C ASN A 334 17.78 -28.74 12.42
N SER A 335 18.03 -28.29 13.67
CA SER A 335 17.25 -28.74 14.84
C SER A 335 15.85 -28.13 14.96
N GLY A 336 15.32 -27.49 13.90
CA GLY A 336 14.06 -26.77 13.97
C GLY A 336 14.18 -25.52 14.84
N HIS A 337 15.13 -24.64 14.52
CA HIS A 337 15.40 -23.35 15.21
C HIS A 337 14.17 -22.47 15.45
N TRP A 338 13.11 -22.71 14.69
CA TRP A 338 11.81 -22.05 14.86
C TRP A 338 10.97 -22.64 16.01
N ASN A 339 11.35 -23.75 16.61
CA ASN A 339 10.59 -24.34 17.70
C ASN A 339 11.05 -23.75 19.04
N LYS A 340 10.14 -23.15 19.80
CA LYS A 340 10.45 -22.57 21.13
C LYS A 340 11.03 -23.59 22.12
N THR A 341 10.79 -24.88 21.89
CA THR A 341 11.36 -25.96 22.71
C THR A 341 12.86 -26.18 22.47
N THR A 342 13.42 -25.68 21.36
CA THR A 342 14.86 -25.82 21.07
C THR A 342 15.70 -24.73 21.75
N VAL A 343 15.07 -23.70 22.30
CA VAL A 343 15.76 -22.68 23.10
C VAL A 343 16.15 -23.29 24.45
N TYR A 344 17.45 -23.44 24.67
CA TYR A 344 17.98 -23.89 25.95
C TYR A 344 17.71 -22.83 27.02
N ARG A 345 17.13 -23.26 28.15
CA ARG A 345 16.70 -22.40 29.27
C ARG A 345 17.56 -22.57 30.52
N ASN A 346 18.79 -23.06 30.37
CA ASN A 346 19.66 -23.40 31.50
C ASN A 346 20.30 -22.12 32.05
N PHE A 347 19.92 -21.68 33.25
CA PHE A 347 20.62 -20.58 33.94
C PHE A 347 22.08 -20.98 34.22
N PRO A 348 23.11 -20.14 33.91
CA PRO A 348 23.04 -18.72 33.54
C PRO A 348 23.02 -18.44 32.02
N ILE A 349 22.83 -19.45 31.17
CA ILE A 349 22.92 -19.29 29.71
C ILE A 349 21.59 -18.81 29.14
N GLU A 350 21.58 -17.54 28.74
CA GLU A 350 20.44 -16.81 28.17
C GLU A 350 20.50 -16.72 26.64
N LEU A 351 21.65 -17.02 26.03
CA LEU A 351 21.92 -16.82 24.60
C LEU A 351 21.97 -18.15 23.86
N ASN A 352 21.15 -18.27 22.82
CA ASN A 352 21.07 -19.44 21.95
C ASN A 352 21.41 -19.01 20.53
N TRP A 353 22.64 -19.26 20.10
CA TRP A 353 23.13 -18.89 18.78
C TRP A 353 22.63 -19.84 17.70
N PHE A 354 22.27 -19.32 16.54
CA PHE A 354 21.83 -20.09 15.40
C PHE A 354 22.39 -19.56 14.08
N ILE A 355 22.51 -20.46 13.11
CA ILE A 355 22.64 -20.14 11.69
C ILE A 355 21.42 -20.67 10.98
N MET A 356 20.86 -19.84 10.10
CA MET A 356 19.75 -20.21 9.25
C MET A 356 20.02 -19.86 7.80
N ARG A 357 19.66 -20.78 6.90
CA ARG A 357 19.66 -20.55 5.47
C ARG A 357 18.24 -20.61 4.93
N TYR A 358 17.75 -19.50 4.41
CA TYR A 358 16.44 -19.40 3.80
C TYR A 358 16.58 -19.47 2.28
N LYS A 359 15.98 -20.48 1.64
CA LYS A 359 16.01 -20.62 0.18
C LYS A 359 15.02 -19.66 -0.46
N THR A 360 15.48 -18.82 -1.38
CA THR A 360 14.63 -17.95 -2.20
C THR A 360 14.72 -18.38 -3.67
N ALA A 361 13.87 -17.82 -4.51
CA ALA A 361 13.91 -18.06 -5.95
C ALA A 361 15.17 -17.50 -6.63
N LYS A 362 15.79 -16.46 -6.05
CA LYS A 362 17.04 -15.86 -6.55
C LYS A 362 18.24 -16.50 -5.88
N GLU A 363 18.52 -16.08 -4.64
CA GLU A 363 19.67 -16.53 -3.86
C GLU A 363 19.28 -16.86 -2.42
N PRO A 364 19.96 -17.82 -1.77
CA PRO A 364 19.68 -18.17 -0.39
C PRO A 364 20.19 -17.09 0.57
N ILE A 365 19.32 -16.66 1.48
CA ILE A 365 19.66 -15.71 2.55
C ILE A 365 20.26 -16.47 3.73
N ASN A 366 21.33 -15.96 4.33
CA ASN A 366 22.00 -16.60 5.46
C ASN A 366 21.98 -15.69 6.69
N PHE A 367 21.19 -16.09 7.68
CA PHE A 367 21.08 -15.40 8.94
C PHE A 367 22.03 -15.99 9.96
N ILE A 368 22.72 -15.11 10.68
CA ILE A 368 23.42 -15.45 11.92
C ILE A 368 22.74 -14.67 13.04
N GLY A 369 22.40 -15.34 14.13
CA GLY A 369 21.58 -14.70 15.15
C GLY A 369 21.54 -15.43 16.49
N TYR A 370 20.77 -14.85 17.40
CA TYR A 370 20.57 -15.36 18.74
C TYR A 370 19.08 -15.35 19.11
N HIS A 371 18.61 -16.43 19.73
CA HIS A 371 17.45 -16.36 20.61
C HIS A 371 17.92 -16.02 22.01
N ILE A 372 17.46 -14.87 22.51
CA ILE A 372 17.79 -14.34 23.83
C ILE A 372 16.62 -14.64 24.76
N LEU A 373 16.83 -15.49 25.75
CA LEU A 373 15.89 -15.74 26.83
C LEU A 373 16.13 -14.72 27.95
N ARG A 374 15.10 -13.93 28.26
CA ARG A 374 15.14 -13.00 29.39
C ARG A 374 14.69 -13.69 30.68
N SER A 375 15.08 -13.13 31.81
CA SER A 375 14.77 -13.65 33.15
C SER A 375 13.27 -13.78 33.45
N ASP A 376 12.42 -12.98 32.80
CA ASP A 376 10.95 -13.08 32.90
C ASP A 376 10.35 -14.18 32.00
N GLY A 377 11.19 -14.94 31.29
CA GLY A 377 10.80 -16.04 30.41
C GLY A 377 10.48 -15.64 28.98
N ARG A 378 10.50 -14.33 28.65
CA ARG A 378 10.29 -13.85 27.28
C ARG A 378 11.48 -14.13 26.39
N ILE A 379 11.23 -14.27 25.09
CA ILE A 379 12.26 -14.55 24.10
C ILE A 379 12.28 -13.44 23.04
N ALA A 380 13.47 -12.91 22.76
CA ALA A 380 13.74 -12.11 21.58
C ALA A 380 14.57 -12.93 20.60
N THR A 381 14.27 -12.81 19.31
CA THR A 381 15.15 -13.31 18.24
C THR A 381 15.80 -12.13 17.57
N ILE A 382 17.12 -12.11 17.59
CA ILE A 382 17.93 -11.16 16.84
C ILE A 382 18.71 -11.90 15.77
N ALA A 383 18.88 -11.27 14.63
CA ALA A 383 19.65 -11.83 13.53
C ALA A 383 20.26 -10.72 12.70
N VAL A 384 21.33 -11.04 11.98
CA VAL A 384 21.91 -10.20 10.93
C VAL A 384 22.09 -11.03 9.67
N ASP A 385 21.83 -10.41 8.52
CA ASP A 385 22.08 -10.94 7.18
C ASP A 385 22.97 -9.98 6.41
N ASN A 386 23.87 -10.55 5.62
CA ASN A 386 24.85 -9.85 4.80
C ASN A 386 25.61 -8.72 5.55
N ASN A 387 25.81 -8.88 6.86
CA ASN A 387 26.36 -7.87 7.77
C ASN A 387 25.65 -6.49 7.71
N LYS A 388 24.48 -6.36 7.09
CA LYS A 388 23.84 -5.05 6.84
C LYS A 388 22.43 -4.94 7.37
N ILE A 389 21.66 -6.01 7.29
CA ILE A 389 20.27 -6.00 7.71
C ILE A 389 20.21 -6.70 9.05
N GLY A 390 19.69 -6.04 10.08
CA GLY A 390 19.44 -6.67 11.36
C GLY A 390 17.97 -6.71 11.72
N TRP A 391 17.62 -7.77 12.45
CA TRP A 391 16.28 -8.03 12.96
C TRP A 391 16.27 -8.00 14.47
N PHE A 392 15.19 -7.47 15.02
CA PHE A 392 14.82 -7.62 16.42
C PHE A 392 13.35 -8.00 16.49
N GLN A 393 13.06 -9.26 16.81
CA GLN A 393 11.71 -9.78 16.93
C GLN A 393 11.42 -10.22 18.36
N ILE A 394 10.38 -9.65 18.95
CA ILE A 394 9.77 -10.16 20.18
C ILE A 394 8.91 -11.35 19.84
N GLN A 395 9.19 -12.48 20.48
CA GLN A 395 8.49 -13.73 20.24
C GLN A 395 7.29 -13.83 21.16
N SER A 396 6.23 -14.49 20.68
CA SER A 396 5.04 -14.75 21.49
C SER A 396 5.37 -15.61 22.72
N ASP A 397 4.60 -15.42 23.79
CA ASP A 397 4.74 -16.21 25.02
C ASP A 397 4.08 -17.60 24.90
N ASP A 398 3.32 -17.87 23.83
CA ASP A 398 2.70 -19.17 23.57
C ASP A 398 3.78 -20.23 23.24
N LYS A 399 3.82 -21.32 24.02
CA LYS A 399 4.83 -22.37 23.86
C LYS A 399 4.63 -23.23 22.61
N ASP A 400 3.41 -23.28 22.08
CA ASP A 400 3.06 -24.09 20.92
C ASP A 400 3.27 -23.33 19.60
N GLU A 401 3.40 -22.01 19.67
CA GLU A 401 3.74 -21.19 18.51
C GLU A 401 5.23 -21.28 18.14
N GLN A 402 5.50 -21.33 16.84
CA GLN A 402 6.87 -21.21 16.33
C GLN A 402 7.41 -19.79 16.53
N MET A 403 8.73 -19.68 16.62
CA MET A 403 9.44 -18.43 16.46
C MET A 403 9.18 -17.89 15.06
N VAL A 404 9.01 -16.57 14.97
CA VAL A 404 8.76 -15.87 13.71
C VAL A 404 9.94 -14.96 13.41
N LEU A 405 10.26 -14.80 12.13
CA LEU A 405 11.10 -13.70 11.65
C LEU A 405 10.38 -13.07 10.46
N SER A 406 10.12 -11.77 10.54
CA SER A 406 9.45 -11.02 9.48
C SER A 406 10.44 -10.72 8.35
N PHE A 407 10.00 -10.86 7.10
CA PHE A 407 10.82 -10.56 5.91
C PHE A 407 10.29 -9.33 5.19
N HIS A 408 11.20 -8.55 4.62
CA HIS A 408 10.90 -7.39 3.78
C HIS A 408 11.55 -7.58 2.41
N PRO A 409 10.91 -7.21 1.28
CA PRO A 409 11.47 -7.39 -0.06
C PRO A 409 12.89 -6.81 -0.25
N ARG A 410 13.24 -5.73 0.46
CA ARG A 410 14.58 -5.12 0.45
C ARG A 410 15.72 -6.11 0.73
N VAL A 411 15.44 -7.16 1.50
CA VAL A 411 16.41 -8.23 1.82
C VAL A 411 16.87 -8.95 0.54
N PHE A 412 16.00 -9.05 -0.47
CA PHE A 412 16.31 -9.70 -1.74
C PHE A 412 16.95 -8.75 -2.77
N ASP A 413 17.03 -7.45 -2.50
CA ASP A 413 17.59 -6.44 -3.40
C ASP A 413 19.06 -6.11 -3.11
N LEU A 414 19.57 -6.55 -1.95
CA LEU A 414 20.94 -6.31 -1.47
C LEU A 414 21.91 -7.45 -1.79
N VAL A 415 21.46 -8.43 -2.60
CA VAL A 415 22.25 -9.58 -3.05
C VAL A 415 22.88 -9.30 -4.41
#